data_AF-A0A835CUC5-F1
#
_entry.id   AF-A0A835CUC5-F1
#
_cell.length_a   1.000
_cell.length_b   1.000
_cell.length_c   1.000
_cell.angle_alpha   90.00
_cell.angle_beta   90.00
_cell.angle_gamma   90.00
#
_symmetry.space_group_name_H-M   'P 1'
#
loop_
_entity.id
_entity.type
_entity.pdbx_description
1 polymer ?
#
loop_
_entity_poly.entity_id
_entity_poly.type
_entity_poly.pdbx_seq_one_letter_code
_entity_poly.pdbx_strand_id
1 'polypeptide(L)'
;MKENLVTRRGWFLKAIESIAQTFPTEKDSLGIWYTPYETNRDGYTTNATGILWDCYNNKKSKLRKNGLLALSKRTQKTCTLSNTFVISDKVKKDLEELKTVAGPEEYISELWNGTFDARKNLLNEKKITVSEYFQQFHCLKSQVAINLINADFNRLFPDKGELFKKNWPITRNCLIEQLFLFKRINVEDKKWIQLLQSTPADEKFDPLIFWMLPYLVPTTAGTKRSAPSDSEGNRTKTGSAFLEKRKGFIVNEKSSLEIHRALTSTKQALKDIGFDQQPIPVFLGHLNNVQSFYVIFNDNVYNVNSVIEAYDLAVKIAFVFDCNYPPRAIGLWTFIQQCYFKIKTPQKKAVRANAVLVSLVNKVLENTN
;
A
#
# COMPACT_ATOMS: atom_id res chain seq x y z
N MET A 1 40.75 23.09 -28.39
CA MET A 1 39.78 23.83 -27.56
C MET A 1 38.64 22.89 -27.22
N LYS A 2 38.56 22.42 -25.97
CA LYS A 2 37.46 21.57 -25.49
C LYS A 2 36.32 22.49 -25.07
N GLU A 3 35.28 22.60 -25.89
CA GLU A 3 34.06 23.30 -25.49
C GLU A 3 33.50 22.67 -24.21
N ASN A 4 33.25 23.53 -23.22
CA ASN A 4 32.71 23.18 -21.91
C ASN A 4 31.42 22.38 -22.07
N LEU A 5 31.47 21.08 -21.75
CA LEU A 5 30.26 20.29 -21.49
C LEU A 5 29.55 20.94 -20.29
N VAL A 6 28.57 21.80 -20.58
CA VAL A 6 27.74 22.44 -19.57
C VAL A 6 27.06 21.32 -18.79
N THR A 7 27.45 21.15 -17.54
CA THR A 7 26.80 20.18 -16.66
C THR A 7 25.31 20.49 -16.59
N ARG A 8 24.46 19.47 -16.45
CA ARG A 8 23.00 19.68 -16.37
C ARG A 8 22.60 20.73 -15.34
N ARG A 9 23.27 20.73 -14.18
CA ARG A 9 23.11 21.76 -13.14
C ARG A 9 23.47 23.14 -13.66
N GLY A 10 24.62 23.29 -14.31
CA GLY A 10 25.07 24.55 -14.89
C GLY A 10 24.11 25.10 -15.95
N TRP A 11 23.46 24.24 -16.73
CA TRP A 11 22.44 24.68 -17.70
C TRP A 11 21.22 25.29 -17.01
N PHE A 12 20.70 24.64 -15.97
CA PHE A 12 19.54 25.17 -15.23
C PHE A 12 19.86 26.47 -14.49
N LEU A 13 21.06 26.60 -13.91
CA LEU A 13 21.48 27.84 -13.25
C LEU A 13 21.57 29.01 -14.25
N LYS A 14 22.15 28.80 -15.43
CA LYS A 14 22.16 29.81 -16.50
C LYS A 14 20.76 30.17 -16.99
N ALA A 15 19.86 29.19 -17.05
CA ALA A 15 18.49 29.41 -17.49
C ALA A 15 17.72 30.30 -16.50
N ILE A 16 17.85 30.08 -15.18
CA ILE A 16 17.19 30.95 -14.19
C ILE A 16 17.81 32.35 -14.15
N GLU A 17 19.11 32.49 -14.36
CA GLU A 17 19.76 33.80 -14.50
C GLU A 17 19.22 34.58 -15.72
N SER A 18 19.04 33.90 -16.85
CA SER A 18 18.46 34.51 -18.06
C SER A 18 17.00 34.92 -17.85
N ILE A 19 16.22 34.12 -17.10
CA ILE A 19 14.86 34.47 -16.69
C ILE A 19 14.87 35.72 -15.82
N ALA A 20 15.77 35.82 -14.84
CA ALA A 20 15.90 37.00 -13.98
C ALA A 20 16.27 38.27 -14.76
N GLN A 21 17.10 38.14 -15.81
CA GLN A 21 17.48 39.25 -16.69
C GLN A 21 16.32 39.71 -17.58
N THR A 22 15.52 38.76 -18.07
CA THR A 22 14.39 39.05 -18.98
C THR A 22 13.16 39.53 -18.21
N PHE A 23 12.95 39.00 -17.01
CA PHE A 23 11.81 39.27 -16.13
C PHE A 23 12.32 39.68 -14.73
N PRO A 24 12.66 40.96 -14.52
CA PRO A 24 13.24 41.42 -13.25
C PRO A 24 12.35 41.17 -12.02
N THR A 25 11.02 41.08 -12.21
CA THR A 25 10.05 40.75 -11.14
C THR A 25 10.18 39.33 -10.60
N GLU A 26 10.83 38.43 -11.35
CA GLU A 26 11.04 37.02 -10.96
C GLU A 26 12.34 36.81 -10.16
N LYS A 27 13.14 37.87 -9.95
CA LYS A 27 14.46 37.78 -9.31
C LYS A 27 14.39 37.23 -7.87
N ASP A 28 13.33 37.52 -7.14
CA ASP A 28 13.12 37.02 -5.78
C ASP A 28 12.49 35.61 -5.75
N SER A 29 12.08 35.08 -6.91
CA SER A 29 11.35 33.82 -7.07
C SER A 29 12.15 32.73 -7.79
N LEU A 30 13.46 32.86 -7.93
CA LEU A 30 14.30 31.91 -8.69
C LEU A 30 14.26 30.46 -8.16
N GLY A 31 14.04 30.28 -6.85
CA GLY A 31 13.84 28.97 -6.24
C GLY A 31 12.60 28.23 -6.74
N ILE A 32 11.58 28.96 -7.23
CA ILE A 32 10.39 28.38 -7.88
C ILE A 32 10.77 27.76 -9.23
N TRP A 33 11.70 28.38 -9.95
CA TRP A 33 12.14 27.96 -11.28
C TRP A 33 13.12 26.78 -11.22
N TYR A 34 14.11 26.83 -10.32
CA TYR A 34 15.04 25.74 -10.09
C TYR A 34 15.76 25.84 -8.74
N THR A 35 15.73 24.76 -7.96
CA THR A 35 16.59 24.55 -6.79
C THR A 35 17.49 23.33 -7.05
N PRO A 36 18.82 23.43 -6.90
CA PRO A 36 19.75 22.34 -7.20
C PRO A 36 19.72 21.22 -6.15
N TYR A 37 20.41 20.13 -6.46
CA TYR A 37 20.68 19.07 -5.48
C TYR A 37 21.75 19.53 -4.49
N GLU A 38 21.48 19.42 -3.20
CA GLU A 38 22.43 19.78 -2.15
C GLU A 38 22.51 18.67 -1.09
N THR A 39 23.72 18.45 -0.57
CA THR A 39 23.95 17.56 0.56
C THR A 39 24.33 18.43 1.74
N ASN A 40 23.50 18.40 2.80
CA ASN A 40 23.82 19.07 4.05
C ASN A 40 25.00 18.38 4.74
N ARG A 41 25.66 19.10 5.66
CA ARG A 41 26.82 18.59 6.42
C ARG A 41 26.50 17.31 7.22
N ASP A 42 25.24 17.10 7.59
CA ASP A 42 24.74 15.92 8.30
C ASP A 42 24.38 14.73 7.38
N GLY A 43 24.76 14.78 6.09
CA GLY A 43 24.53 13.70 5.13
C GLY A 43 23.12 13.61 4.53
N TYR A 44 22.21 14.52 4.91
CA TYR A 44 20.89 14.64 4.27
C TYR A 44 21.00 15.26 2.88
N THR A 45 20.31 14.66 1.91
CA THR A 45 20.34 15.13 0.51
C THR A 45 18.99 15.70 0.10
N THR A 46 18.97 16.97 -0.30
CA THR A 46 17.81 17.61 -0.91
C THR A 46 17.85 17.36 -2.42
N ASN A 47 16.75 16.85 -2.96
CA ASN A 47 16.65 16.63 -4.40
C ASN A 47 16.44 17.96 -5.13
N ALA A 48 16.89 18.02 -6.39
CA ALA A 48 16.59 19.17 -7.23
C ALA A 48 15.07 19.30 -7.47
N THR A 49 14.56 20.52 -7.45
CA THR A 49 13.14 20.89 -7.60
C THR A 49 12.98 22.14 -8.47
N GLY A 50 11.75 22.49 -8.84
CA GLY A 50 11.42 23.71 -9.57
C GLY A 50 10.76 23.46 -10.93
N ILE A 51 10.09 24.49 -11.46
CA ILE A 51 9.29 24.42 -12.69
C ILE A 51 10.12 23.91 -13.88
N LEU A 52 11.33 24.44 -14.09
CA LEU A 52 12.18 24.02 -15.21
C LEU A 52 12.60 22.57 -15.09
N TRP A 53 12.90 22.12 -13.86
CA TRP A 53 13.29 20.75 -13.58
C TRP A 53 12.14 19.78 -13.84
N ASP A 54 10.93 20.13 -13.41
CA ASP A 54 9.74 19.32 -13.63
C ASP A 54 9.35 19.26 -15.11
N CYS A 55 9.38 20.39 -15.82
CA CYS A 55 9.16 20.46 -17.27
C CYS A 55 10.17 19.59 -18.03
N TYR A 56 11.45 19.67 -17.68
CA TYR A 56 12.50 18.84 -18.28
C TYR A 56 12.24 17.35 -18.04
N ASN A 57 11.94 16.94 -16.80
CA ASN A 57 11.68 15.53 -16.48
C ASN A 57 10.42 15.01 -17.17
N ASN A 58 9.36 15.83 -17.26
CA ASN A 58 8.13 15.48 -17.98
C ASN A 58 8.38 15.29 -19.48
N LYS A 59 9.10 16.21 -20.12
CA LYS A 59 9.43 16.11 -21.55
C LYS A 59 10.34 14.92 -21.83
N LYS A 60 11.34 14.70 -20.97
CA LYS A 60 12.21 13.52 -21.02
C LYS A 60 11.44 12.20 -20.85
N SER A 61 10.45 12.17 -19.94
CA SER A 61 9.59 11.01 -19.74
C SER A 61 8.73 10.72 -20.98
N LYS A 62 8.13 11.76 -21.60
CA LYS A 62 7.37 11.63 -22.85
C LYS A 62 8.24 11.12 -24.01
N LEU A 63 9.44 11.65 -24.16
CA LEU A 63 10.38 11.22 -25.19
C LEU A 63 10.80 9.74 -25.01
N ARG A 64 10.99 9.29 -23.75
CA ARG A 64 11.25 7.87 -23.45
C ARG A 64 10.05 6.97 -23.75
N LYS A 65 8.84 7.42 -23.39
CA LYS A 65 7.60 6.67 -23.68
C LYS A 65 7.40 6.46 -25.18
N ASN A 66 7.82 7.44 -25.98
CA ASN A 66 7.71 7.40 -27.44
C ASN A 66 8.94 6.78 -28.13
N GLY A 67 9.87 6.16 -27.39
CA GLY A 67 11.06 5.51 -27.95
C GLY A 67 12.15 6.45 -28.49
N LEU A 68 11.96 7.77 -28.40
CA LEU A 68 12.90 8.78 -28.92
C LEU A 68 14.10 9.05 -28.00
N LEU A 69 14.01 8.63 -26.73
CA LEU A 69 15.13 8.63 -25.80
C LEU A 69 15.27 7.25 -25.17
N ALA A 70 16.51 6.80 -25.02
CA ALA A 70 16.81 5.57 -24.29
C ALA A 70 16.21 5.61 -22.87
N LEU A 71 15.62 4.48 -22.47
CA LEU A 71 15.11 4.26 -21.12
C LEU A 71 16.23 4.54 -20.10
N SER A 72 15.86 5.09 -18.94
CA SER A 72 16.82 5.44 -17.90
C SER A 72 17.58 4.20 -17.42
N LYS A 73 18.92 4.20 -17.54
CA LYS A 73 19.80 3.17 -16.91
C LYS A 73 19.83 3.24 -15.36
N ARG A 74 18.80 3.79 -14.71
CA ARG A 74 18.67 4.01 -13.26
C ARG A 74 17.16 4.05 -13.02
N THR A 75 16.49 2.98 -12.62
CA THR A 75 16.80 1.98 -11.58
C THR A 75 17.06 0.57 -12.13
N GLN A 76 18.23 0.34 -12.71
CA GLN A 76 19.01 -0.85 -12.33
C GLN A 76 20.04 -0.32 -11.33
N LYS A 77 19.60 -0.11 -10.10
CA LYS A 77 20.48 -0.41 -8.99
C LYS A 77 20.31 -1.91 -8.79
N THR A 78 20.77 -2.69 -9.77
CA THR A 78 21.42 -3.93 -9.41
C THR A 78 22.48 -3.48 -8.42
N CYS A 79 22.28 -3.78 -7.14
CA CYS A 79 23.44 -4.16 -6.37
C CYS A 79 24.07 -5.29 -7.20
N THR A 80 25.05 -4.96 -8.04
CA THR A 80 26.13 -5.89 -8.37
C THR A 80 26.97 -6.03 -7.11
N LEU A 81 26.34 -6.53 -6.04
CA LEU A 81 26.84 -7.76 -5.47
C LEU A 81 26.34 -8.81 -6.45
N SER A 82 27.13 -9.09 -7.48
CA SER A 82 27.12 -10.43 -8.06
C SER A 82 27.66 -11.38 -6.99
N ASN A 83 26.93 -11.52 -5.88
CA ASN A 83 26.85 -12.81 -5.27
C ASN A 83 26.00 -13.56 -6.27
N THR A 84 26.66 -14.29 -7.17
CA THR A 84 26.07 -15.49 -7.74
C THR A 84 25.42 -16.17 -6.54
N PHE A 85 24.09 -16.11 -6.41
CA PHE A 85 23.41 -16.73 -5.30
C PHE A 85 23.53 -18.22 -5.59
N VAL A 86 24.65 -18.81 -5.14
CA VAL A 86 24.91 -20.23 -5.27
C VAL A 86 23.94 -20.88 -4.32
N ILE A 87 22.78 -21.23 -4.85
CA ILE A 87 21.80 -22.04 -4.13
C ILE A 87 22.51 -23.36 -3.82
N SER A 88 22.73 -23.64 -2.53
CA SER A 88 23.30 -24.91 -2.13
C SER A 88 22.40 -26.05 -2.59
N ASP A 89 22.98 -27.22 -2.87
CA ASP A 89 22.18 -28.36 -3.31
C ASP A 89 21.14 -28.80 -2.27
N LYS A 90 21.42 -28.51 -0.98
CA LYS A 90 20.43 -28.62 0.09
C LYS A 90 19.23 -27.71 -0.14
N VAL A 91 19.43 -26.41 -0.37
CA VAL A 91 18.31 -25.46 -0.58
C VAL A 91 17.52 -25.79 -1.85
N LYS A 92 18.17 -26.30 -2.91
CA LYS A 92 17.45 -26.81 -4.10
C LYS A 92 16.57 -27.99 -3.76
N LYS A 93 17.10 -28.97 -3.01
CA LYS A 93 16.33 -30.14 -2.56
C LYS A 93 15.14 -29.71 -1.68
N ASP A 94 15.39 -28.86 -0.70
CA ASP A 94 14.35 -28.35 0.22
C ASP A 94 13.27 -27.58 -0.55
N LEU A 95 13.64 -26.82 -1.60
CA LEU A 95 12.69 -26.14 -2.48
C LEU A 95 11.79 -27.09 -3.28
N GLU A 96 12.35 -28.17 -3.83
CA GLU A 96 11.57 -29.18 -4.55
C GLU A 96 10.63 -29.92 -3.61
N GLU A 97 11.12 -30.26 -2.41
CA GLU A 97 10.31 -30.90 -1.37
C GLU A 97 9.14 -30.02 -0.92
N LEU A 98 9.39 -28.72 -0.73
CA LEU A 98 8.38 -27.74 -0.33
C LEU A 98 7.20 -27.62 -1.32
N LYS A 99 7.37 -28.00 -2.59
CA LYS A 99 6.28 -27.97 -3.58
C LYS A 99 5.18 -28.96 -3.27
N THR A 100 5.57 -30.13 -2.78
CA THR A 100 4.67 -31.27 -2.56
C THR A 100 4.52 -31.64 -1.08
N VAL A 101 5.24 -30.96 -0.18
CA VAL A 101 5.24 -31.30 1.24
C VAL A 101 3.83 -31.29 1.82
N ALA A 102 3.50 -32.39 2.48
CA ALA A 102 2.32 -32.53 3.33
C ALA A 102 2.83 -33.16 4.63
N GLY A 103 2.63 -32.49 5.76
CA GLY A 103 3.21 -32.92 7.02
C GLY A 103 2.96 -31.92 8.15
N PRO A 104 3.61 -32.13 9.31
CA PRO A 104 3.50 -31.25 10.46
C PRO A 104 3.90 -29.81 10.12
N GLU A 105 3.24 -28.85 10.77
CA GLU A 105 3.45 -27.42 10.52
C GLU A 105 4.88 -26.98 10.84
N GLU A 106 5.50 -27.58 11.85
CA GLU A 106 6.88 -27.31 12.24
C GLU A 106 7.86 -27.64 11.12
N TYR A 107 7.67 -28.81 10.48
CA TYR A 107 8.52 -29.25 9.37
C TYR A 107 8.38 -28.36 8.14
N ILE A 108 7.13 -28.00 7.79
CA ILE A 108 6.88 -27.06 6.69
C ILE A 108 7.53 -25.71 6.98
N SER A 109 7.46 -25.23 8.22
CA SER A 109 8.04 -23.96 8.64
C SER A 109 9.57 -23.97 8.58
N GLU A 110 10.23 -25.07 8.95
CA GLU A 110 11.68 -25.23 8.82
C GLU A 110 12.12 -25.14 7.36
N LEU A 111 11.49 -25.90 6.45
CA LEU A 111 11.76 -25.86 5.01
C LEU A 111 11.47 -24.46 4.44
N TRP A 112 10.36 -23.84 4.85
CA TRP A 112 9.97 -22.52 4.40
C TRP A 112 11.00 -21.46 4.78
N ASN A 113 11.47 -21.47 6.03
CA ASN A 113 12.47 -20.54 6.54
C ASN A 113 13.84 -20.74 5.86
N GLY A 114 14.26 -22.00 5.67
CA GLY A 114 15.51 -22.35 5.01
C GLY A 114 15.56 -21.96 3.52
N THR A 115 14.40 -21.92 2.86
CA THR A 115 14.27 -21.63 1.42
C THR A 115 13.91 -20.18 1.10
N PHE A 116 13.74 -19.31 2.10
CA PHE A 116 13.24 -17.94 1.94
C PHE A 116 13.95 -17.13 0.85
N ASP A 117 15.28 -17.04 0.87
CA ASP A 117 16.01 -16.18 -0.07
C ASP A 117 15.81 -16.67 -1.51
N ALA A 118 15.82 -17.99 -1.70
CA ALA A 118 15.59 -18.61 -3.00
C ALA A 118 14.15 -18.39 -3.49
N ARG A 119 13.15 -18.55 -2.62
CA ARG A 119 11.74 -18.24 -2.92
C ARG A 119 11.52 -16.77 -3.25
N LYS A 120 12.13 -15.87 -2.48
CA LYS A 120 12.01 -14.42 -2.68
C LYS A 120 12.62 -14.01 -4.02
N ASN A 121 13.72 -14.63 -4.43
CA ASN A 121 14.33 -14.40 -5.74
C ASN A 121 13.41 -14.81 -6.91
N LEU A 122 12.59 -15.86 -6.76
CA LEU A 122 11.59 -16.25 -7.78
C LEU A 122 10.59 -15.10 -8.05
N LEU A 123 10.10 -14.45 -6.99
CA LEU A 123 9.17 -13.32 -7.09
C LEU A 123 9.87 -12.04 -7.56
N ASN A 124 11.04 -11.71 -6.99
CA ASN A 124 11.76 -10.46 -7.26
C ASN A 124 12.28 -10.36 -8.70
N GLU A 125 12.74 -11.46 -9.27
CA GLU A 125 13.20 -11.51 -10.66
C GLU A 125 12.03 -11.59 -11.66
N LYS A 126 10.78 -11.56 -11.18
CA LYS A 126 9.55 -11.76 -11.95
C LYS A 126 9.60 -13.03 -12.81
N LYS A 127 10.27 -14.07 -12.30
CA LYS A 127 10.35 -15.38 -12.96
C LYS A 127 8.99 -16.04 -13.01
N ILE A 128 8.18 -15.80 -11.98
CA ILE A 128 6.83 -16.33 -11.84
C ILE A 128 5.89 -15.25 -11.28
N THR A 129 4.62 -15.38 -11.62
CA THR A 129 3.50 -14.62 -11.05
C THR A 129 3.15 -15.11 -9.65
N VAL A 130 2.41 -14.31 -8.87
CA VAL A 130 1.89 -14.74 -7.56
C VAL A 130 1.00 -15.98 -7.69
N SER A 131 0.17 -16.05 -8.73
CA SER A 131 -0.68 -17.22 -8.98
C SER A 131 0.15 -18.48 -9.21
N GLU A 132 1.20 -18.42 -10.02
CA GLU A 132 2.13 -19.54 -10.25
C GLU A 132 2.89 -19.91 -8.96
N TYR A 133 3.30 -18.93 -8.16
CA TYR A 133 3.95 -19.16 -6.87
C TYR A 133 3.06 -19.99 -5.93
N PHE A 134 1.76 -19.66 -5.84
CA PHE A 134 0.80 -20.42 -5.05
C PHE A 134 0.43 -21.79 -5.63
N GLN A 135 0.50 -21.93 -6.95
CA GLN A 135 0.38 -23.24 -7.60
C GLN A 135 1.60 -24.12 -7.29
N GLN A 136 2.78 -23.53 -7.23
CA GLN A 136 4.03 -24.23 -6.94
C GLN A 136 4.13 -24.64 -5.47
N PHE A 137 3.72 -23.79 -4.53
CA PHE A 137 3.85 -24.04 -3.08
C PHE A 137 2.48 -24.28 -2.43
N HIS A 138 2.07 -25.54 -2.39
CA HIS A 138 0.74 -25.94 -1.92
C HIS A 138 0.46 -25.63 -0.45
N CYS A 139 1.50 -25.53 0.39
CA CYS A 139 1.37 -25.13 1.79
C CYS A 139 0.70 -23.74 1.96
N LEU A 140 0.74 -22.88 0.94
CA LEU A 140 0.06 -21.58 0.96
C LEU A 140 -1.46 -21.66 0.81
N LYS A 141 -2.00 -22.81 0.39
CA LYS A 141 -3.45 -23.02 0.22
C LYS A 141 -4.15 -23.42 1.52
N SER A 142 -3.40 -23.72 2.58
CA SER A 142 -3.92 -24.13 3.87
C SER A 142 -3.78 -23.02 4.92
N GLN A 143 -4.31 -23.25 6.11
CA GLN A 143 -4.26 -22.28 7.21
C GLN A 143 -2.84 -22.06 7.77
N VAL A 144 -1.93 -23.03 7.58
CA VAL A 144 -0.50 -22.93 7.92
C VAL A 144 0.15 -21.74 7.22
N ALA A 145 -0.36 -21.36 6.04
CA ALA A 145 0.11 -20.21 5.28
C ALA A 145 0.19 -18.92 6.11
N ILE A 146 -0.71 -18.71 7.09
CA ILE A 146 -0.68 -17.53 7.96
C ILE A 146 0.69 -17.43 8.66
N ASN A 147 1.16 -18.53 9.25
CA ASN A 147 2.42 -18.56 9.99
C ASN A 147 3.62 -18.41 9.05
N LEU A 148 3.55 -19.00 7.86
CA LEU A 148 4.57 -18.84 6.82
C LEU A 148 4.67 -17.39 6.32
N ILE A 149 3.54 -16.71 6.12
CA ILE A 149 3.47 -15.30 5.72
C ILE A 149 4.00 -14.41 6.85
N ASN A 150 3.65 -14.70 8.10
CA ASN A 150 4.18 -13.98 9.26
C ASN A 150 5.70 -14.11 9.37
N ALA A 151 6.25 -15.32 9.17
CA ALA A 151 7.68 -15.57 9.18
C ALA A 151 8.41 -14.78 8.09
N ASP A 152 7.91 -14.84 6.85
CA ASP A 152 8.46 -14.08 5.73
C ASP A 152 8.38 -12.56 5.97
N PHE A 153 7.26 -12.07 6.51
CA PHE A 153 7.09 -10.65 6.84
C PHE A 153 8.10 -10.19 7.90
N ASN A 154 8.26 -10.96 8.99
CA ASN A 154 9.20 -10.64 10.06
C ASN A 154 10.65 -10.63 9.57
N ARG A 155 10.98 -11.45 8.57
CA ARG A 155 12.29 -11.43 7.92
C ARG A 155 12.49 -10.19 7.05
N LEU A 156 11.45 -9.74 6.35
CA LEU A 156 11.49 -8.50 5.54
C LEU A 156 11.47 -7.23 6.38
N PHE A 157 10.79 -7.27 7.53
CA PHE A 157 10.52 -6.14 8.40
C PHE A 157 10.71 -6.54 9.88
N PRO A 158 11.97 -6.70 10.33
CA PRO A 158 12.28 -7.02 11.71
C PRO A 158 11.59 -6.06 12.68
N ASP A 159 11.09 -6.59 13.79
CA ASP A 159 10.43 -5.88 14.89
C ASP A 159 9.09 -5.18 14.55
N LYS A 160 8.59 -5.35 13.32
CA LYS A 160 7.34 -4.71 12.87
C LYS A 160 6.11 -5.62 12.93
N GLY A 161 6.32 -6.94 13.08
CA GLY A 161 5.26 -7.96 12.99
C GLY A 161 4.14 -7.83 14.01
N GLU A 162 4.44 -7.34 15.20
CA GLU A 162 3.48 -7.22 16.32
C GLU A 162 3.01 -5.78 16.56
N LEU A 163 3.49 -4.81 15.77
CA LEU A 163 3.21 -3.40 16.02
C LEU A 163 1.73 -3.07 15.88
N PHE A 164 0.99 -3.72 14.97
CA PHE A 164 -0.44 -3.46 14.84
C PHE A 164 -1.18 -3.86 16.12
N LYS A 165 -1.02 -5.11 16.55
CA LYS A 165 -1.67 -5.65 17.75
C LYS A 165 -1.35 -4.81 18.99
N LYS A 166 -0.09 -4.34 19.12
CA LYS A 166 0.34 -3.48 20.23
C LYS A 166 -0.25 -2.05 20.17
N ASN A 167 -0.28 -1.45 18.98
CA ASN A 167 -0.64 -0.03 18.82
C ASN A 167 -2.15 0.21 18.71
N TRP A 168 -2.95 -0.80 18.33
CA TRP A 168 -4.38 -0.64 18.13
C TRP A 168 -5.14 -0.27 19.42
N PRO A 169 -4.99 -1.00 20.55
CA PRO A 169 -5.70 -0.66 21.79
C PRO A 169 -5.43 0.77 22.27
N ILE A 170 -4.23 1.28 22.04
CA ILE A 170 -3.79 2.63 22.42
C ILE A 170 -4.50 3.71 21.57
N THR A 171 -4.79 3.42 20.31
CA THR A 171 -5.18 4.44 19.32
C THR A 171 -6.65 4.38 18.92
N ARG A 172 -7.36 3.28 19.19
CA ARG A 172 -8.75 3.09 18.77
C ARG A 172 -9.69 4.20 19.26
N ASN A 173 -9.52 4.65 20.52
CA ASN A 173 -10.37 5.69 21.10
C ASN A 173 -10.17 7.04 20.39
N CYS A 174 -8.94 7.36 20.01
CA CYS A 174 -8.64 8.55 19.22
C CYS A 174 -9.39 8.53 17.87
N LEU A 175 -9.50 7.37 17.21
CA LEU A 175 -10.25 7.25 15.95
C LEU A 175 -11.76 7.41 16.17
N ILE A 176 -12.29 6.84 17.25
CA ILE A 176 -13.69 6.99 17.65
C ILE A 176 -14.03 8.47 17.88
N GLU A 177 -13.18 9.21 18.60
CA GLU A 177 -13.37 10.65 18.82
C GLU A 177 -13.38 11.44 17.51
N GLN A 178 -12.47 11.13 16.58
CA GLN A 178 -12.47 11.77 15.26
C GLN A 178 -13.74 11.47 14.46
N LEU A 179 -14.30 10.26 14.59
CA LEU A 179 -15.57 9.90 13.96
C LEU A 179 -16.74 10.72 14.53
N PHE A 180 -16.74 11.00 15.83
CA PHE A 180 -17.80 11.78 16.47
C PHE A 180 -17.78 13.25 16.04
N LEU A 181 -16.61 13.79 15.73
CA LEU A 181 -16.45 15.15 15.23
C LEU A 181 -16.83 15.27 13.74
N PHE A 182 -16.92 14.16 13.01
CA PHE A 182 -17.14 14.18 11.57
C PHE A 182 -18.61 14.40 11.20
N LYS A 183 -18.94 15.56 10.63
CA LYS A 183 -20.33 15.97 10.36
C LYS A 183 -20.98 15.34 9.12
N ARG A 184 -20.19 14.81 8.18
CA ARG A 184 -20.66 14.38 6.85
C ARG A 184 -20.74 12.85 6.74
N ILE A 185 -21.65 12.25 7.49
CA ILE A 185 -21.87 10.79 7.52
C ILE A 185 -23.17 10.45 6.79
N ASN A 186 -23.15 9.37 6.00
CA ASN A 186 -24.35 8.91 5.30
C ASN A 186 -25.44 8.53 6.30
N VAL A 187 -26.70 8.76 5.93
CA VAL A 187 -27.86 8.50 6.81
C VAL A 187 -27.88 7.07 7.33
N GLU A 188 -27.56 6.10 6.47
CA GLU A 188 -27.51 4.66 6.79
C GLU A 188 -26.45 4.30 7.85
N ASP A 189 -25.38 5.07 7.95
CA ASP A 189 -24.23 4.81 8.82
C ASP A 189 -24.30 5.62 10.13
N LYS A 190 -25.23 6.58 10.26
CA LYS A 190 -25.40 7.38 11.49
C LYS A 190 -25.70 6.51 12.72
N LYS A 191 -26.43 5.41 12.54
CA LYS A 191 -26.73 4.44 13.59
C LYS A 191 -25.47 3.79 14.19
N TRP A 192 -24.42 3.63 13.38
CA TRP A 192 -23.16 3.05 13.85
C TRP A 192 -22.36 4.03 14.72
N ILE A 193 -22.44 5.32 14.43
CA ILE A 193 -21.87 6.35 15.30
C ILE A 193 -22.58 6.36 16.65
N GLN A 194 -23.90 6.33 16.66
CA GLN A 194 -24.69 6.30 17.91
C GLN A 194 -24.33 5.06 18.75
N LEU A 195 -24.16 3.91 18.11
CA LEU A 195 -23.74 2.69 18.78
C LEU A 195 -22.32 2.81 19.37
N LEU A 196 -21.35 3.34 18.60
CA LEU A 196 -20.00 3.59 19.10
C LEU A 196 -19.98 4.61 20.25
N GLN A 197 -20.86 5.61 20.23
CA GLN A 197 -21.00 6.59 21.31
C GLN A 197 -21.52 5.98 22.61
N SER A 198 -22.45 5.02 22.53
CA SER A 198 -22.99 4.36 23.72
C SER A 198 -22.07 3.27 24.27
N THR A 199 -21.13 2.77 23.46
CA THR A 199 -20.26 1.63 23.80
C THR A 199 -18.80 1.82 23.38
N PRO A 200 -18.15 2.96 23.71
CA PRO A 200 -16.84 3.31 23.15
C PRO A 200 -15.71 2.37 23.58
N ALA A 201 -15.82 1.73 24.75
CA ALA A 201 -14.78 0.84 25.29
C ALA A 201 -14.90 -0.62 24.80
N ASP A 202 -15.96 -0.98 24.09
CA ASP A 202 -16.23 -2.37 23.73
C ASP A 202 -15.52 -2.76 22.43
N GLU A 203 -14.52 -3.64 22.54
CA GLU A 203 -13.70 -4.12 21.42
C GLU A 203 -14.51 -4.91 20.38
N LYS A 204 -15.69 -5.44 20.74
CA LYS A 204 -16.57 -6.14 19.78
C LYS A 204 -17.03 -5.23 18.65
N PHE A 205 -16.94 -3.91 18.83
CA PHE A 205 -17.29 -2.90 17.84
C PHE A 205 -16.09 -2.37 17.04
N ASP A 206 -14.89 -2.92 17.21
CA ASP A 206 -13.74 -2.61 16.35
C ASP A 206 -14.05 -2.77 14.85
N PRO A 207 -14.80 -3.79 14.39
CA PRO A 207 -15.23 -3.89 12.99
C PRO A 207 -15.95 -2.64 12.48
N LEU A 208 -16.73 -1.96 13.33
CA LEU A 208 -17.40 -0.71 12.98
C LEU A 208 -16.40 0.43 12.76
N ILE A 209 -15.32 0.49 13.55
CA ILE A 209 -14.29 1.51 13.38
C ILE A 209 -13.64 1.38 11.99
N PHE A 210 -13.31 0.16 11.56
CA PHE A 210 -12.80 -0.09 10.21
C PHE A 210 -13.84 0.20 9.12
N TRP A 211 -15.12 -0.16 9.33
CA TRP A 211 -16.20 0.16 8.41
C TRP A 211 -16.38 1.68 8.19
N MET A 212 -16.12 2.46 9.25
CA MET A 212 -16.29 3.91 9.29
C MET A 212 -15.01 4.69 8.94
N LEU A 213 -13.83 4.05 8.98
CA LEU A 213 -12.56 4.66 8.61
C LEU A 213 -12.53 5.36 7.22
N PRO A 214 -13.26 4.88 6.18
CA PRO A 214 -13.38 5.59 4.91
C PRO A 214 -13.84 7.04 5.00
N TYR A 215 -14.55 7.43 6.06
CA TYR A 215 -14.97 8.82 6.33
C TYR A 215 -13.81 9.71 6.80
N LEU A 216 -12.92 9.18 7.65
CA LEU A 216 -11.81 9.95 8.23
C LEU A 216 -10.66 10.16 7.25
N VAL A 217 -10.42 9.15 6.41
CA VAL A 217 -9.39 9.21 5.40
C VAL A 217 -9.98 9.93 4.18
N PRO A 218 -9.37 10.98 3.62
CA PRO A 218 -9.86 11.56 2.37
C PRO A 218 -9.69 10.59 1.19
N THR A 219 -10.52 10.72 0.15
CA THR A 219 -10.25 10.05 -1.13
C THR A 219 -9.02 10.71 -1.75
N THR A 220 -8.02 9.91 -2.13
CA THR A 220 -6.93 10.40 -2.96
C THR A 220 -7.52 10.81 -4.31
N ALA A 221 -7.80 12.10 -4.49
CA ALA A 221 -8.24 12.66 -5.76
C ALA A 221 -7.12 12.46 -6.79
N GLY A 222 -7.17 11.30 -7.46
CA GLY A 222 -6.02 10.68 -8.09
C GLY A 222 -6.17 10.42 -9.57
N THR A 223 -7.16 11.00 -10.25
CA THR A 223 -7.11 11.39 -11.67
C THR A 223 -8.46 12.01 -12.02
N LYS A 224 -8.45 13.27 -12.50
CA LYS A 224 -9.48 13.68 -13.46
C LYS A 224 -9.31 12.74 -14.66
N ARG A 225 -10.02 11.61 -14.69
CA ARG A 225 -10.37 11.04 -15.98
C ARG A 225 -11.35 12.05 -16.55
N SER A 226 -10.95 12.72 -17.63
CA SER A 226 -11.90 13.31 -18.57
C SER A 226 -12.94 12.22 -18.81
N ALA A 227 -14.15 12.42 -18.29
CA ALA A 227 -15.28 11.67 -18.78
C ALA A 227 -15.29 11.85 -20.30
N PRO A 228 -15.61 10.81 -21.10
CA PRO A 228 -16.06 11.07 -22.45
C PRO A 228 -17.18 12.10 -22.32
N SER A 229 -17.02 13.27 -22.94
CA SER A 229 -18.14 14.14 -23.21
C SER A 229 -19.10 13.29 -24.02
N ASP A 230 -20.20 12.88 -23.41
CA ASP A 230 -21.50 12.61 -24.04
C ASP A 230 -22.40 11.95 -23.00
N SER A 231 -23.10 12.81 -22.24
CA SER A 231 -24.48 12.63 -21.77
C SER A 231 -24.73 13.59 -20.62
N GLU A 232 -25.69 14.48 -20.86
CA GLU A 232 -26.31 15.34 -19.87
C GLU A 232 -26.81 14.55 -18.66
N GLY A 233 -26.64 15.14 -17.48
CA GLY A 233 -27.50 14.86 -16.33
C GLY A 233 -27.20 13.60 -15.52
N ASN A 234 -26.16 13.61 -14.68
CA ASN A 234 -26.36 13.26 -13.26
C ASN A 234 -25.17 13.60 -12.36
N ARG A 235 -25.39 14.49 -11.39
CA ARG A 235 -24.48 14.73 -10.28
C ARG A 235 -24.72 13.66 -9.20
N THR A 236 -24.17 12.46 -9.38
CA THR A 236 -24.15 11.39 -8.34
C THR A 236 -22.75 10.76 -8.15
N LYS A 237 -21.68 11.49 -8.48
CA LYS A 237 -20.31 10.93 -8.51
C LYS A 237 -19.67 10.70 -7.13
N THR A 238 -20.15 11.34 -6.05
CA THR A 238 -19.54 11.25 -4.70
C THR A 238 -19.93 9.94 -3.97
N GLY A 239 -21.19 9.51 -4.09
CA GLY A 239 -21.66 8.26 -3.46
C GLY A 239 -20.99 7.03 -4.05
N SER A 240 -20.79 7.02 -5.38
CA SER A 240 -20.06 5.95 -6.07
C SER A 240 -18.59 5.90 -5.64
N ALA A 241 -17.87 7.02 -5.60
CA ALA A 241 -16.46 7.02 -5.21
C ALA A 241 -16.22 6.57 -3.76
N PHE A 242 -17.10 6.97 -2.83
CA PHE A 242 -17.03 6.54 -1.44
C PHE A 242 -17.30 5.04 -1.29
N LEU A 243 -18.35 4.53 -1.93
CA LEU A 243 -18.68 3.11 -1.89
C LEU A 243 -17.55 2.26 -2.46
N GLU A 244 -16.97 2.70 -3.57
CA GLU A 244 -15.86 2.00 -4.22
C GLU A 244 -14.57 2.03 -3.37
N LYS A 245 -14.35 3.11 -2.64
CA LYS A 245 -13.28 3.18 -1.64
C LYS A 245 -13.52 2.16 -0.50
N ARG A 246 -14.75 2.07 0.01
CA ARG A 246 -15.11 1.10 1.06
C ARG A 246 -14.97 -0.34 0.57
N LYS A 247 -15.49 -0.66 -0.62
CA LYS A 247 -15.37 -1.99 -1.24
C LYS A 247 -13.92 -2.43 -1.46
N GLY A 248 -13.04 -1.48 -1.79
CA GLY A 248 -11.60 -1.76 -1.88
C GLY A 248 -10.90 -1.91 -0.52
N PHE A 249 -11.59 -1.72 0.60
CA PHE A 249 -10.99 -1.79 1.93
C PHE A 249 -11.51 -2.98 2.73
N ILE A 250 -12.81 -3.26 2.59
CA ILE A 250 -13.53 -4.23 3.40
C ILE A 250 -14.71 -4.80 2.62
N VAL A 251 -14.94 -6.09 2.79
CA VAL A 251 -16.19 -6.77 2.39
C VAL A 251 -16.89 -7.24 3.66
N ASN A 252 -18.16 -6.87 3.83
CA ASN A 252 -19.00 -7.41 4.89
C ASN A 252 -20.27 -8.00 4.26
N GLU A 253 -20.52 -9.27 4.54
CA GLU A 253 -21.66 -10.00 4.03
C GLU A 253 -22.31 -10.81 5.15
N LYS A 254 -23.60 -11.11 5.02
CA LYS A 254 -24.36 -11.81 6.07
C LYS A 254 -24.27 -13.32 5.92
N SER A 255 -24.00 -13.80 4.72
CA SER A 255 -23.94 -15.24 4.42
C SER A 255 -22.70 -15.61 3.59
N SER A 256 -22.27 -16.88 3.71
CA SER A 256 -21.15 -17.43 2.93
C SER A 256 -21.40 -17.41 1.43
N LEU A 257 -22.65 -17.59 1.00
CA LEU A 257 -23.03 -17.54 -0.42
C LEU A 257 -22.82 -16.14 -1.02
N GLU A 258 -23.13 -15.09 -0.25
CA GLU A 258 -22.90 -13.70 -0.64
C GLU A 258 -21.41 -13.39 -0.74
N ILE A 259 -20.58 -13.92 0.17
CA ILE A 259 -19.12 -13.78 0.13
C ILE A 259 -18.56 -14.31 -1.20
N HIS A 260 -18.90 -15.53 -1.61
CA HIS A 260 -18.40 -16.09 -2.87
C HIS A 260 -18.81 -15.26 -4.09
N ARG A 261 -20.04 -14.71 -4.10
CA ARG A 261 -20.50 -13.80 -5.17
C ARG A 261 -19.73 -12.48 -5.17
N ALA A 262 -19.56 -11.86 -4.02
CA ALA A 262 -18.83 -10.60 -3.87
C ALA A 262 -17.37 -10.71 -4.32
N LEU A 263 -16.71 -11.81 -3.96
CA LEU A 263 -15.32 -12.08 -4.36
C LEU A 263 -15.19 -12.36 -5.85
N THR A 264 -16.10 -13.15 -6.42
CA THR A 264 -16.09 -13.45 -7.86
C THR A 264 -16.26 -12.18 -8.66
N SER A 265 -17.22 -11.32 -8.26
CA SER A 265 -17.45 -10.01 -8.88
C SER A 265 -16.24 -9.09 -8.76
N THR A 266 -15.63 -9.00 -7.57
CA THR A 266 -14.44 -8.17 -7.33
C THR A 266 -13.23 -8.65 -8.14
N LYS A 267 -13.02 -9.97 -8.21
CA LYS A 267 -11.94 -10.58 -9.00
C LYS A 267 -12.11 -10.27 -10.49
N GLN A 268 -13.34 -10.37 -11.01
CA GLN A 268 -13.61 -10.02 -12.40
C GLN A 268 -13.32 -8.54 -12.66
N ALA A 269 -13.81 -7.65 -11.80
CA ALA A 269 -13.58 -6.21 -11.94
C ALA A 269 -12.09 -5.82 -11.90
N LEU A 270 -11.27 -6.50 -11.08
CA LEU A 270 -9.81 -6.27 -11.02
C LEU A 270 -9.10 -6.79 -12.27
N LYS A 271 -9.50 -7.96 -12.78
CA LYS A 271 -8.98 -8.51 -14.05
C LYS A 271 -9.27 -7.58 -15.21
N ASP A 272 -10.49 -7.05 -15.29
CA ASP A 272 -10.91 -6.15 -16.38
C ASP A 272 -10.08 -4.85 -16.45
N ILE A 273 -9.51 -4.42 -15.32
CA ILE A 273 -8.65 -3.23 -15.24
C ILE A 273 -7.13 -3.55 -15.21
N GLY A 274 -6.76 -4.82 -15.40
CA GLY A 274 -5.37 -5.28 -15.44
C GLY A 274 -4.63 -5.16 -14.10
N PHE A 275 -5.33 -5.28 -12.98
CA PHE A 275 -4.71 -5.30 -11.64
C PHE A 275 -4.65 -6.73 -11.09
N ASP A 276 -3.52 -7.04 -10.46
CA ASP A 276 -3.31 -8.30 -9.75
C ASP A 276 -4.22 -8.43 -8.52
N GLN A 277 -4.45 -9.66 -8.07
CA GLN A 277 -5.28 -9.95 -6.89
C GLN A 277 -4.70 -9.26 -5.64
N GLN A 278 -5.60 -8.72 -4.83
CA GLN A 278 -5.29 -7.94 -3.64
C GLN A 278 -5.81 -8.70 -2.42
N PRO A 279 -5.10 -8.68 -1.28
CA PRO A 279 -5.64 -9.23 -0.04
C PRO A 279 -6.84 -8.41 0.41
N ILE A 280 -7.96 -9.07 0.68
CA ILE A 280 -9.20 -8.41 1.08
C ILE A 280 -9.67 -9.01 2.42
N PRO A 281 -9.77 -8.19 3.48
CA PRO A 281 -10.45 -8.54 4.71
C PRO A 281 -11.96 -8.72 4.48
N VAL A 282 -12.52 -9.82 4.96
CA VAL A 282 -13.93 -10.17 4.84
C VAL A 282 -14.53 -10.45 6.21
N PHE A 283 -15.64 -9.80 6.51
CA PHE A 283 -16.38 -9.97 7.77
C PHE A 283 -17.70 -10.68 7.49
N LEU A 284 -17.92 -11.82 8.14
CA LEU A 284 -19.17 -12.56 8.04
C LEU A 284 -20.08 -12.25 9.23
N GLY A 285 -21.32 -11.87 8.94
CA GLY A 285 -22.34 -11.54 9.93
C GLY A 285 -22.68 -10.05 9.95
N HIS A 286 -23.47 -9.64 10.95
CA HIS A 286 -23.88 -8.24 11.08
C HIS A 286 -22.73 -7.39 11.60
N LEU A 287 -22.60 -6.14 11.14
CA LEU A 287 -21.50 -5.26 11.58
C LEU A 287 -21.45 -4.98 13.09
N ASN A 288 -22.58 -5.04 13.78
CA ASN A 288 -22.67 -4.90 15.24
C ASN A 288 -22.51 -6.24 16.00
N ASN A 289 -22.36 -7.35 15.27
CA ASN A 289 -22.17 -8.69 15.80
C ASN A 289 -21.52 -9.57 14.71
N VAL A 290 -20.25 -9.28 14.41
CA VAL A 290 -19.50 -10.04 13.40
C VAL A 290 -19.15 -11.40 13.97
N GLN A 291 -19.43 -12.45 13.22
CA GLN A 291 -19.30 -13.85 13.66
C GLN A 291 -17.92 -14.42 13.32
N SER A 292 -17.41 -14.08 12.13
CA SER A 292 -16.14 -14.62 11.63
C SER A 292 -15.38 -13.59 10.81
N PHE A 293 -14.06 -13.71 10.81
CA PHE A 293 -13.14 -12.86 10.05
C PHE A 293 -12.30 -13.71 9.10
N TYR A 294 -12.15 -13.23 7.87
CA TYR A 294 -11.33 -13.89 6.86
C TYR A 294 -10.43 -12.89 6.14
N VAL A 295 -9.35 -13.39 5.56
CA VAL A 295 -8.57 -12.69 4.54
C VAL A 295 -8.54 -13.55 3.31
N ILE A 296 -8.89 -12.95 2.17
CA ILE A 296 -8.97 -13.66 0.90
C ILE A 296 -7.88 -13.16 -0.01
N PHE A 297 -7.09 -14.09 -0.53
CA PHE A 297 -5.99 -13.80 -1.41
C PHE A 297 -5.66 -15.00 -2.31
N ASN A 298 -5.49 -14.74 -3.61
CA ASN A 298 -5.20 -15.76 -4.62
C ASN A 298 -6.15 -16.98 -4.57
N ASP A 299 -7.46 -16.72 -4.45
CA ASP A 299 -8.52 -17.72 -4.30
C ASP A 299 -8.47 -18.59 -3.03
N ASN A 300 -7.56 -18.29 -2.11
CA ASN A 300 -7.50 -18.94 -0.81
C ASN A 300 -8.21 -18.09 0.24
N VAL A 301 -8.80 -18.77 1.23
CA VAL A 301 -9.51 -18.16 2.35
C VAL A 301 -8.76 -18.49 3.63
N TYR A 302 -8.29 -17.45 4.32
CA TYR A 302 -7.60 -17.58 5.59
C TYR A 302 -8.50 -17.13 6.73
N ASN A 303 -8.82 -18.02 7.65
CA ASN A 303 -9.60 -17.70 8.86
C ASN A 303 -8.71 -17.05 9.92
N VAL A 304 -9.20 -16.00 10.58
CA VAL A 304 -8.52 -15.28 11.67
C VAL A 304 -9.52 -14.93 12.78
N ASN A 305 -9.02 -14.64 13.98
CA ASN A 305 -9.86 -14.54 15.16
C ASN A 305 -10.39 -13.12 15.43
N SER A 306 -9.86 -12.10 14.75
CA SER A 306 -10.27 -10.72 14.96
C SER A 306 -10.12 -9.86 13.70
N VAL A 307 -10.77 -8.70 13.72
CA VAL A 307 -10.57 -7.67 12.69
C VAL A 307 -9.11 -7.20 12.61
N ILE A 308 -8.41 -7.15 13.75
CA ILE A 308 -7.01 -6.72 13.80
C ILE A 308 -6.13 -7.74 13.10
N GLU A 309 -6.34 -9.03 13.36
CA GLU A 309 -5.63 -10.10 12.66
C GLU A 309 -5.92 -10.10 11.15
N ALA A 310 -7.16 -9.77 10.74
CA ALA A 310 -7.51 -9.69 9.33
C ALA A 310 -6.75 -8.59 8.59
N TYR A 311 -6.70 -7.38 9.14
CA TYR A 311 -5.93 -6.29 8.53
C TYR A 311 -4.42 -6.48 8.69
N ASP A 312 -3.97 -7.06 9.78
CA ASP A 312 -2.57 -7.39 10.00
C ASP A 312 -2.07 -8.36 8.92
N LEU A 313 -2.75 -9.49 8.75
CA LEU A 313 -2.43 -10.47 7.72
C LEU A 313 -2.54 -9.87 6.30
N ALA A 314 -3.58 -9.09 6.01
CA ALA A 314 -3.74 -8.47 4.69
C ALA A 314 -2.58 -7.53 4.32
N VAL A 315 -2.10 -6.72 5.26
CA VAL A 315 -0.92 -5.86 5.04
C VAL A 315 0.33 -6.71 4.86
N LYS A 316 0.52 -7.75 5.68
CA LYS A 316 1.67 -8.66 5.57
C LYS A 316 1.71 -9.39 4.22
N ILE A 317 0.58 -9.91 3.75
CA ILE A 317 0.43 -10.50 2.40
C ILE A 317 0.88 -9.50 1.33
N ALA A 318 0.40 -8.26 1.40
CA ALA A 318 0.76 -7.24 0.41
C ALA A 318 2.27 -7.00 0.33
N PHE A 319 2.97 -7.03 1.47
CA PHE A 319 4.43 -6.86 1.51
C PHE A 319 5.23 -8.10 1.12
N VAL A 320 4.80 -9.29 1.57
CA VAL A 320 5.49 -10.55 1.28
C VAL A 320 5.47 -10.84 -0.21
N PHE A 321 4.32 -10.66 -0.85
CA PHE A 321 4.10 -10.96 -2.27
C PHE A 321 4.17 -9.74 -3.21
N ASP A 322 4.62 -8.58 -2.72
CA ASP A 322 4.77 -7.33 -3.49
C ASP A 322 3.47 -6.91 -4.22
N CYS A 323 2.32 -7.04 -3.54
CA CYS A 323 1.03 -6.68 -4.10
C CYS A 323 0.75 -5.18 -3.95
N ASN A 324 0.16 -4.59 -4.98
CA ASN A 324 -0.32 -3.21 -4.91
C ASN A 324 -1.61 -3.12 -4.09
N TYR A 325 -1.75 -2.06 -3.28
CA TYR A 325 -3.03 -1.78 -2.66
C TYR A 325 -4.10 -1.34 -3.69
N PRO A 326 -5.38 -1.62 -3.41
CA PRO A 326 -6.50 -1.17 -4.21
C PRO A 326 -6.43 0.33 -4.51
N PRO A 327 -6.42 0.76 -5.79
CA PRO A 327 -6.20 2.17 -6.15
C PRO A 327 -7.18 3.14 -5.50
N ARG A 328 -8.45 2.73 -5.31
CA ARG A 328 -9.50 3.55 -4.70
C ARG A 328 -9.44 3.58 -3.17
N ALA A 329 -8.83 2.56 -2.55
CA ALA A 329 -8.67 2.45 -1.11
C ALA A 329 -7.22 2.68 -0.64
N ILE A 330 -6.29 3.04 -1.54
CA ILE A 330 -4.86 3.16 -1.24
C ILE A 330 -4.58 4.10 -0.07
N GLY A 331 -5.39 5.15 0.11
CA GLY A 331 -5.31 6.03 1.27
C GLY A 331 -5.56 5.29 2.59
N LEU A 332 -6.55 4.40 2.66
CA LEU A 332 -6.85 3.64 3.88
C LEU A 332 -5.73 2.65 4.21
N TRP A 333 -5.27 1.90 3.21
CA TRP A 333 -4.18 0.94 3.37
C TRP A 333 -2.87 1.61 3.77
N THR A 334 -2.51 2.73 3.13
CA THR A 334 -1.31 3.49 3.50
C THR A 334 -1.43 4.15 4.87
N PHE A 335 -2.63 4.54 5.31
CA PHE A 335 -2.85 4.98 6.68
C PHE A 335 -2.55 3.85 7.67
N ILE A 336 -3.09 2.64 7.46
CA ILE A 336 -2.81 1.49 8.33
C ILE A 336 -1.31 1.17 8.35
N GLN A 337 -0.69 1.06 7.17
CA GLN A 337 0.73 0.79 7.01
C GLN A 337 1.60 1.79 7.80
N GLN A 338 1.29 3.09 7.73
CA GLN A 338 2.09 4.13 8.37
C GLN A 338 1.91 4.15 9.88
N CYS A 339 0.67 4.06 10.37
CA CYS A 339 0.36 4.14 11.78
C CYS A 339 0.77 2.87 12.54
N TYR A 340 0.45 1.70 11.98
CA TYR A 340 0.48 0.43 12.70
C TYR A 340 1.68 -0.44 12.36
N PHE A 341 2.34 -0.23 11.22
CA PHE A 341 3.57 -0.97 10.87
C PHE A 341 4.81 -0.08 10.80
N LYS A 342 4.66 1.24 10.82
CA LYS A 342 5.77 2.21 10.68
C LYS A 342 6.61 1.94 9.41
N ILE A 343 5.96 1.52 8.32
CA ILE A 343 6.60 1.30 7.02
C ILE A 343 6.33 2.52 6.13
N LYS A 344 7.38 3.14 5.60
CA LYS A 344 7.29 4.25 4.64
C LYS A 344 7.52 3.72 3.23
N THR A 345 6.59 3.96 2.32
CA THR A 345 6.73 3.65 0.88
C THR A 345 6.82 4.94 0.05
N PRO A 346 7.49 4.93 -1.11
CA PRO A 346 7.70 6.11 -1.95
C PRO A 346 6.43 6.65 -2.64
N GLN A 347 5.23 6.13 -2.34
CA GLN A 347 3.96 6.56 -2.95
C GLN A 347 3.49 7.92 -2.41
N LYS A 348 4.14 9.01 -2.90
CA LYS A 348 3.99 10.40 -2.43
C LYS A 348 2.56 10.95 -2.36
N LYS A 349 1.61 10.47 -3.18
CA LYS A 349 0.26 11.06 -3.30
C LYS A 349 -0.71 10.67 -2.19
N ALA A 350 -0.64 9.44 -1.67
CA ALA A 350 -1.49 9.01 -0.56
C ALA A 350 -1.01 9.57 0.79
N VAL A 351 0.30 9.74 0.94
CA VAL A 351 0.97 10.22 2.16
C VAL A 351 0.48 11.61 2.60
N ARG A 352 0.26 12.55 1.68
CA ARG A 352 -0.16 13.93 2.05
C ARG A 352 -1.60 14.00 2.54
N ALA A 353 -2.50 13.21 1.97
CA ALA A 353 -3.93 13.27 2.29
C ALA A 353 -4.20 12.72 3.71
N ASN A 354 -3.36 11.80 4.18
CA ASN A 354 -3.48 11.19 5.50
C ASN A 354 -2.65 11.88 6.58
N ALA A 355 -1.82 12.87 6.22
CA ALA A 355 -0.79 13.40 7.11
C ALA A 355 -1.34 13.87 8.46
N VAL A 356 -2.51 14.52 8.47
CA VAL A 356 -3.15 14.99 9.72
C VAL A 356 -3.55 13.81 10.61
N LEU A 357 -4.33 12.85 10.08
CA LEU A 357 -4.79 11.69 10.85
C LEU A 357 -3.61 10.81 11.32
N VAL A 358 -2.60 10.62 10.46
CA VAL A 358 -1.37 9.90 10.81
C VAL A 358 -0.61 10.63 11.92
N SER A 359 -0.48 11.96 11.84
CA SER A 359 0.20 12.75 12.88
C SER A 359 -0.53 12.67 14.22
N LEU A 360 -1.86 12.71 14.20
CA LEU A 360 -2.69 12.57 15.40
C LEU A 360 -2.48 11.20 16.06
N VAL A 361 -2.59 10.11 15.29
CA VAL A 361 -2.40 8.75 15.79
C VAL A 361 -0.97 8.54 16.31
N ASN A 362 0.04 9.05 15.61
CA ASN A 362 1.43 8.96 16.07
C ASN A 362 1.66 9.73 17.37
N LYS A 363 1.07 10.91 17.52
CA LYS A 363 1.15 11.68 18.78
C LYS A 363 0.56 10.91 19.96
N VAL A 364 -0.56 10.22 19.76
CA VAL A 364 -1.15 9.36 20.80
C VAL A 364 -0.20 8.21 21.17
N LEU A 365 0.41 7.57 20.18
CA LEU A 365 1.39 6.51 20.40
C LEU A 365 2.66 7.00 21.11
N GLU A 366 3.13 8.21 20.80
CA GLU A 366 4.32 8.81 21.44
C GLU A 366 4.05 9.21 22.90
N ASN A 367 2.82 9.61 23.24
CA ASN A 367 2.47 10.01 24.61
C ASN A 367 2.24 8.83 25.59
N THR A 368 2.19 7.59 25.08
CA THR A 368 1.90 6.39 25.87
C THR A 368 3.13 5.48 26.03
N ASN A 369 4.22 5.77 25.31
CA ASN A 369 5.55 5.18 25.52
C ASN A 369 6.39 6.13 26.38
#